data_AF-A0A7M1I0T7-F1
#
_entry.id   AF-A0A7M1I0T7-F1
#
_cell.length_a   1.000
_cell.length_b   1.000
_cell.length_c   1.000
_cell.angle_alpha   90.00
_cell.angle_beta   90.00
_cell.angle_gamma   90.00
#
_symmetry.space_group_name_H-M   'P 1'
#
loop_
_entity.id
_entity.type
_entity.pdbx_description
1 polymer ?
#
loop_
_entity_poly.entity_id
_entity_poly.type
_entity_poly.pdbx_seq_one_letter_code
_entity_poly.pdbx_strand_id
1 'polypeptide(L)'
;MSVEKVNKCAPQTGCSTVWNVLHLAAENIPTERERDNVRCDAEAHRDALLSGLETLGVLLSESNHGHQFNDYEMMSIGDFIKSSAALINGMNTLITGCDEMKKR
;
A
#
# COMPACT_ATOMS: atom_id res chain seq x y z
N MET A 1 -16.40 -0.96 -44.91
CA MET A 1 -15.14 -0.74 -44.17
C MET A 1 -15.48 0.14 -42.98
N SER A 2 -15.53 -0.44 -41.78
CA SER A 2 -15.90 0.28 -40.55
C SER A 2 -14.63 0.75 -39.85
N VAL A 3 -14.51 2.06 -39.66
CA VAL A 3 -13.39 2.70 -38.98
C VAL A 3 -13.67 2.70 -37.48
N GLU A 4 -12.80 1.99 -36.76
CA GLU A 4 -12.38 2.16 -35.37
C GLU A 4 -13.43 2.67 -34.36
N LYS A 5 -13.95 1.74 -33.56
CA LYS A 5 -14.44 2.10 -32.22
C LYS A 5 -13.24 2.59 -31.43
N VAL A 6 -13.14 3.90 -31.27
CA VAL A 6 -12.37 4.57 -30.23
C VAL A 6 -12.65 3.81 -28.93
N ASN A 7 -11.65 3.07 -28.46
CA ASN A 7 -11.71 2.37 -27.18
C ASN A 7 -11.64 3.47 -26.11
N LYS A 8 -12.79 4.10 -25.86
CA LYS A 8 -13.00 4.90 -24.67
C LYS A 8 -12.75 3.93 -23.53
N CYS A 9 -11.66 4.11 -22.80
CA CYS A 9 -11.53 3.58 -21.45
C CYS A 9 -12.68 4.18 -20.64
N ALA A 10 -13.85 3.54 -20.74
CA ALA A 10 -14.89 3.64 -19.74
C ALA A 10 -14.22 3.21 -18.43
N PRO A 11 -14.39 3.96 -17.33
CA PRO A 11 -13.94 3.48 -16.04
C PRO A 11 -14.73 2.20 -15.77
N GLN A 12 -14.08 1.06 -15.95
CA GLN A 12 -14.66 -0.20 -15.54
C GLN A 12 -14.86 -0.05 -14.03
N THR A 13 -16.12 -0.07 -13.60
CA THR A 13 -16.52 -0.25 -12.20
C THR A 13 -15.89 -1.56 -11.72
N GLY A 14 -14.66 -1.48 -11.22
CA GLY A 14 -13.83 -2.67 -11.02
C GLY A 14 -12.33 -2.38 -10.88
N CYS A 15 -11.93 -1.15 -10.53
CA CYS A 15 -10.57 -0.93 -10.06
C CYS A 15 -10.49 -1.48 -8.63
N SER A 16 -10.18 -2.77 -8.50
CA SER A 16 -9.88 -3.38 -7.20
C SER A 16 -8.69 -2.64 -6.59
N THR A 17 -8.90 -1.97 -5.48
CA THR A 17 -7.79 -1.33 -4.75
C THR A 17 -6.87 -2.42 -4.22
N VAL A 18 -5.59 -2.09 -3.98
CA VAL A 18 -4.67 -3.01 -3.27
C VAL A 18 -5.28 -3.45 -1.94
N TRP A 19 -6.01 -2.54 -1.28
CA TRP A 19 -6.80 -2.83 -0.10
C TRP A 19 -7.86 -3.93 -0.32
N ASN A 20 -8.68 -3.86 -1.38
CA ASN A 20 -9.68 -4.90 -1.70
C ASN A 20 -9.01 -6.28 -1.87
N VAL A 21 -7.87 -6.32 -2.56
CA VAL A 21 -7.15 -7.59 -2.82
C VAL A 21 -6.60 -8.18 -1.53
N LEU A 22 -5.97 -7.37 -0.68
CA LEU A 22 -5.42 -7.82 0.59
C LEU A 22 -6.52 -8.28 1.56
N HIS A 23 -7.65 -7.57 1.60
CA HIS A 23 -8.79 -7.97 2.44
C HIS A 23 -9.35 -9.34 2.03
N LEU A 24 -9.62 -9.52 0.72
CA LEU A 24 -10.07 -10.81 0.18
C LEU A 24 -9.04 -11.92 0.40
N ALA A 25 -7.75 -11.61 0.27
CA ALA A 25 -6.69 -12.59 0.54
C ALA A 25 -6.75 -13.07 1.99
N ALA A 26 -6.94 -12.16 2.96
CA ALA A 26 -7.07 -12.50 4.38
C ALA A 26 -8.17 -13.55 4.61
N GLU A 27 -9.38 -13.26 4.10
CA GLU A 27 -10.57 -14.11 4.30
C GLU A 27 -10.41 -15.54 3.77
N ASN A 28 -9.46 -15.78 2.87
CA ASN A 28 -9.26 -17.06 2.20
C ASN A 28 -8.05 -17.85 2.72
N ILE A 29 -7.34 -17.38 3.75
CA ILE A 29 -6.19 -18.11 4.32
C ILE A 29 -6.69 -19.30 5.16
N PRO A 30 -6.38 -20.55 4.77
CA PRO A 30 -7.09 -21.71 5.27
C PRO A 30 -6.69 -22.10 6.70
N THR A 31 -5.40 -22.00 7.05
CA THR A 31 -4.93 -22.44 8.38
C THR A 31 -4.61 -21.26 9.30
N GLU A 32 -4.78 -21.48 10.61
CA GLU A 32 -4.40 -20.49 11.64
C GLU A 32 -2.91 -20.16 11.57
N ARG A 33 -2.06 -21.17 11.39
CA ARG A 33 -0.60 -20.96 11.26
C ARG A 33 -0.25 -20.06 10.07
N GLU A 34 -0.90 -20.25 8.92
CA GLU A 34 -0.66 -19.40 7.76
C GLU A 34 -1.19 -17.98 7.98
N ARG A 35 -2.35 -17.83 8.63
CA ARG A 35 -2.86 -16.50 9.04
C ARG A 35 -1.88 -15.78 9.95
N ASP A 36 -1.27 -16.48 10.89
CA ASP A 36 -0.28 -15.92 11.81
C ASP A 36 0.97 -15.46 11.08
N ASN A 37 1.48 -16.27 10.15
CA ASN A 37 2.64 -15.90 9.35
C ASN A 37 2.33 -14.64 8.51
N VAL A 38 1.19 -14.61 7.83
CA VAL A 38 0.77 -13.48 6.99
C VAL A 38 0.53 -12.22 7.83
N ARG A 39 -0.06 -12.37 9.02
CA ARG A 39 -0.25 -11.27 9.96
C ARG A 39 1.10 -10.66 10.39
N CYS A 40 2.03 -11.50 10.85
CA CYS A 40 3.35 -11.07 11.27
C CYS A 40 4.15 -10.41 10.13
N ASP A 41 4.04 -10.94 8.92
CA ASP A 41 4.68 -10.37 7.72
C ASP A 41 4.10 -8.98 7.39
N ALA A 42 2.78 -8.83 7.47
CA ALA A 42 2.13 -7.53 7.29
C ALA A 42 2.46 -6.52 8.39
N GLU A 43 2.60 -6.96 9.65
CA GLU A 43 3.11 -6.12 10.76
C GLU A 43 4.51 -5.61 10.43
N ALA A 44 5.43 -6.49 10.04
CA ALA A 44 6.80 -6.12 9.68
C ALA A 44 6.86 -5.15 8.50
N HIS A 45 6.08 -5.37 7.45
CA HIS A 45 6.03 -4.49 6.28
C HIS A 45 5.43 -3.11 6.60
N ARG A 46 4.36 -3.06 7.40
CA ARG A 46 3.76 -1.80 7.85
C ARG A 46 4.77 -0.99 8.65
N ASP A 47 5.44 -1.62 9.60
CA ASP A 47 6.37 -0.94 10.50
C ASP A 47 7.61 -0.45 9.74
N ALA A 48 8.10 -1.23 8.76
CA ALA A 48 9.17 -0.80 7.86
C ALA A 48 8.76 0.41 6.99
N LEU A 49 7.54 0.43 6.46
CA LEU A 49 7.02 1.57 5.69
C LEU A 49 6.89 2.83 6.55
N LEU A 50 6.38 2.70 7.78
CA LEU A 50 6.28 3.80 8.73
C LEU A 50 7.68 4.35 9.08
N SER A 51 8.64 3.48 9.37
CA SER A 51 10.03 3.88 9.65
C SER A 51 10.69 4.57 8.44
N GLY A 52 10.43 4.09 7.23
CA GLY A 52 10.91 4.72 6.00
C GLY A 52 10.31 6.11 5.78
N LEU A 53 9.01 6.28 6.04
CA LEU A 53 8.34 7.58 5.96
C LEU A 53 8.86 8.57 7.01
N GLU A 54 9.15 8.11 8.22
CA GLU A 54 9.76 8.93 9.26
C GLU A 54 11.16 9.41 8.84
N THR A 55 12.00 8.49 8.34
CA THR A 55 13.34 8.81 7.82
C THR A 55 13.27 9.82 6.67
N LEU A 56 12.31 9.64 5.75
CA LEU A 56 12.09 10.56 4.65
C LEU A 56 11.67 11.95 5.14
N GLY A 57 10.83 12.02 6.19
CA GLY A 57 10.47 13.28 6.85
C GLY A 57 11.68 14.01 7.41
N VAL A 58 12.60 13.29 8.06
CA VAL A 58 13.88 13.85 8.55
C VAL A 58 14.71 14.38 7.39
N LEU A 59 14.93 13.59 6.35
CA LEU A 59 15.71 14.01 5.16
C LEU A 59 15.12 15.25 4.49
N LEU A 60 13.79 15.33 4.36
CA LEU A 60 13.11 16.51 3.83
C LEU A 60 13.32 17.74 4.73
N SER A 61 13.31 17.57 6.06
CA SER A 61 13.56 18.68 6.99
C SER A 61 15.01 19.17 6.95
N GLU A 62 15.96 18.25 6.78
CA GLU A 62 17.40 18.52 6.68
C GLU A 62 17.82 19.03 5.31
N SER A 63 17.06 18.75 4.25
CA SER A 63 17.31 19.24 2.88
C SER A 63 17.44 20.76 2.77
N ASN A 64 16.86 21.51 3.71
CA ASN A 64 17.11 22.94 3.89
C ASN A 64 18.58 23.31 4.17
N HIS A 65 19.47 22.34 4.42
CA HIS A 65 20.86 22.52 4.88
C HIS A 65 21.95 21.95 3.96
N GLY A 66 21.64 21.36 2.78
CA GLY A 66 22.73 20.95 1.87
C GLY A 66 22.39 20.12 0.63
N HIS A 67 21.25 19.44 0.59
CA HIS A 67 20.79 18.73 -0.59
C HIS A 67 19.43 19.27 -1.01
N GLN A 68 19.38 19.99 -2.12
CA GLN A 68 18.12 20.43 -2.70
C GLN A 68 17.61 19.34 -3.63
N PHE A 69 16.46 18.75 -3.28
CA PHE A 69 15.73 17.86 -4.17
C PHE A 69 15.29 18.63 -5.42
N ASN A 70 15.47 18.04 -6.59
CA ASN A 70 14.91 18.58 -7.82
C ASN A 70 13.42 18.22 -7.96
N ASP A 71 12.74 18.83 -8.93
CA ASP A 71 11.30 18.64 -9.14
C ASP A 71 10.91 17.17 -9.38
N TYR A 72 11.76 16.40 -10.06
CA TYR A 72 11.51 14.97 -10.32
C TYR A 72 11.63 14.13 -9.03
N GLU A 73 12.64 14.41 -8.20
CA GLU A 73 12.81 13.76 -6.90
C GLU A 73 11.64 14.09 -5.97
N MET A 74 11.23 15.36 -5.90
CA MET A 74 10.07 15.78 -5.10
C MET A 74 8.77 15.15 -5.58
N MET A 75 8.57 15.00 -6.89
CA MET A 75 7.41 14.30 -7.45
C MET A 75 7.43 12.82 -7.07
N SER A 76 8.59 12.16 -7.20
CA SER A 76 8.76 10.75 -6.83
C SER A 76 8.52 10.51 -5.34
N ILE A 77 9.01 11.40 -4.48
CA ILE A 77 8.74 11.41 -3.03
C ILE A 77 7.24 11.55 -2.77
N GLY A 78 6.57 12.50 -3.44
CA GLY A 78 5.13 12.69 -3.32
C GLY A 78 4.33 11.45 -3.70
N ASP A 79 4.71 10.77 -4.78
CA ASP A 79 4.06 9.54 -5.23
C ASP A 79 4.33 8.36 -4.30
N PHE A 80 5.55 8.26 -3.77
CA PHE A 80 5.87 7.27 -2.72
C PHE A 80 5.01 7.48 -1.48
N ILE A 81 4.88 8.71 -0.97
CA ILE A 81 4.07 9.01 0.22
C ILE A 81 2.60 8.61 -0.01
N LYS A 82 2.03 8.96 -1.16
CA LYS A 82 0.65 8.57 -1.53
C LYS A 82 0.48 7.05 -1.57
N SER A 83 1.42 6.34 -2.19
CA SER A 83 1.39 4.88 -2.31
C SER A 83 1.51 4.20 -0.94
N SER A 84 2.45 4.66 -0.11
CA SER A 84 2.71 4.14 1.23
C SER A 84 1.47 4.22 2.13
N ALA A 85 0.69 5.29 2.06
CA ALA A 85 -0.56 5.41 2.81
C ALA A 85 -1.58 4.31 2.45
N ALA A 86 -1.74 4.01 1.16
CA ALA A 86 -2.63 2.94 0.70
C ALA A 86 -2.13 1.55 1.15
N LEU A 87 -0.81 1.32 1.08
CA LEU A 87 -0.20 0.06 1.51
C LEU A 87 -0.31 -0.16 3.02
N ILE A 88 -0.05 0.87 3.84
CA ILE A 88 -0.20 0.80 5.30
C ILE A 88 -1.65 0.46 5.68
N ASN A 89 -2.63 1.09 5.04
CA ASN A 89 -4.04 0.75 5.26
C ASN A 89 -4.37 -0.68 4.84
N GLY A 90 -3.79 -1.16 3.74
CA GLY A 90 -3.88 -2.55 3.31
C GLY A 90 -3.33 -3.53 4.34
N MET A 91 -2.12 -3.27 4.86
CA MET A 91 -1.49 -4.10 5.90
C MET A 91 -2.32 -4.12 7.18
N ASN A 92 -2.79 -2.96 7.67
CA ASN A 92 -3.66 -2.90 8.85
C ASN A 92 -4.95 -3.71 8.69
N THR A 93 -5.50 -3.73 7.48
CA THR A 93 -6.71 -4.50 7.17
C THR A 93 -6.43 -6.00 7.16
N LEU A 94 -5.31 -6.41 6.58
CA LEU A 94 -4.86 -7.81 6.60
C LEU A 94 -4.66 -8.30 8.05
N ILE A 95 -4.00 -7.48 8.87
CA ILE A 95 -3.75 -7.76 10.29
C ILE A 95 -5.07 -7.93 11.04
N THR A 96 -5.98 -6.95 10.89
CA THR A 96 -7.30 -6.97 11.54
C THR A 96 -8.11 -8.19 11.11
N GLY A 97 -8.16 -8.49 9.81
CA GLY A 97 -8.87 -9.67 9.30
C GLY A 97 -8.32 -10.97 9.89
N CYS A 98 -6.98 -11.12 9.94
CA CYS A 98 -6.35 -12.28 10.56
C CYS A 98 -6.70 -12.41 12.05
N ASP A 99 -6.64 -11.31 12.82
CA ASP A 99 -6.95 -11.32 14.25
C ASP A 99 -8.43 -11.60 14.56
N GLU A 100 -9.36 -11.14 13.71
CA GLU A 100 -10.80 -11.42 13.86
C GLU A 100 -11.11 -12.90 13.59
N MET A 101 -10.44 -13.52 12.64
CA MET A 101 -10.63 -14.94 12.32
C MET A 101 -10.08 -15.87 13.42
N LYS A 102 -9.11 -15.44 14.22
CA LYS A 102 -8.66 -16.22 15.41
C LYS A 102 -9.73 -16.33 16.49
N LYS A 103 -10.67 -15.38 16.53
CA LYS A 103 -11.73 -15.32 17.56
C LYS A 103 -12.95 -16.17 17.20
N ARG A 104 -13.02 -16.71 15.99
CA ARG A 104 -14.12 -17.56 15.49
C ARG A 104 -13.76 -19.03 15.61
#